data_AF-A0A066Q0K4-F1
#
_entry.id   AF-A0A066Q0K4-F1
#
_cell.length_a   1.000
_cell.length_b   1.000
_cell.length_c   1.000
_cell.angle_alpha   90.00
_cell.angle_beta   90.00
_cell.angle_gamma   90.00
#
_symmetry.space_group_name_H-M   'P 1'
#
loop_
_entity.id
_entity.type
_entity.pdbx_description
1 polymer ?
#
loop_
_entity_poly.entity_id
_entity_poly.type
_entity_poly.pdbx_seq_one_letter_code
_entity_poly.pdbx_strand_id
1 'polypeptide(L)'
;MTTQEPGAPSVGMGILLINDKIEEASAVGRAARSLLEDLRRHGVEAIVSRSAEDGMAVIGANPHLQAVIVDWDLHRDPEHRHATELLRNLRAHNEQVPVFLLAERGDATRIPVEVMSETDEFVWLLEDTMEFISERIMAAARRYRARILPPMFGALMSFAAEAEYSWHTPGHTGGTAFMRSPVGRIFHDYFGEALFRSDLSISVGELGSLLDHSGPIGAGERYAAHVFGADRTYYVTNGTSTSNRVVMMASVARGQVVLAVRNCHKSVEHGLSLTGAVPVYLMPHRNHLGLIGPIPPAALLAGNISSRIAHAPLNAAVKEKPALAIVTNSTYDGLCYNAARVEELLGPSVDRILFDEAWFGYARFNPIYRDRFAMRGEPAQALRTGPTVFAVQSTHKLLAALSQASMIHVREGRAKVEHVRFNEAFMMHASTSPQYAIIASNDVSAAMMDGVGGGATDWRGDRRGRFVPPNHGAASQ
;
A
#
# COMPACT_ATOMS: atom_id res chain seq x y z
N MET A 1 -25.16 30.44 -20.33
CA MET A 1 -24.42 30.45 -19.05
C MET A 1 -25.02 29.36 -18.16
N THR A 2 -24.54 28.14 -18.31
CA THR A 2 -24.84 27.03 -17.39
C THR A 2 -23.68 26.98 -16.41
N THR A 3 -23.83 27.67 -15.28
CA THR A 3 -22.95 27.50 -14.13
C THR A 3 -23.22 26.13 -13.56
N GLN A 4 -22.38 25.13 -13.92
CA GLN A 4 -22.22 23.96 -13.08
C GLN A 4 -21.71 24.46 -11.74
N GLU A 5 -22.54 24.40 -10.71
CA GLU A 5 -22.04 24.41 -9.34
C GLU A 5 -21.02 23.27 -9.21
N PRO A 6 -19.87 23.48 -8.57
CA PRO A 6 -18.98 22.39 -8.25
C PRO A 6 -19.66 21.56 -7.16
N GLY A 7 -20.44 20.56 -7.60
CA GLY A 7 -20.86 19.47 -6.73
C GLY A 7 -19.63 18.84 -6.11
N ALA A 8 -19.76 18.34 -4.87
CA ALA A 8 -18.72 17.57 -4.20
C ALA A 8 -18.10 16.57 -5.18
N PRO A 9 -16.76 16.40 -5.22
CA PRO A 9 -16.10 15.60 -6.23
C PRO A 9 -16.55 14.14 -6.11
N SER A 10 -17.56 13.76 -6.88
CA SER A 10 -17.84 12.36 -7.16
C SER A 10 -16.65 11.85 -7.97
N VAL A 11 -15.97 10.81 -7.49
CA VAL A 11 -14.94 10.14 -8.29
C VAL A 11 -15.58 9.70 -9.60
N GLY A 12 -15.16 10.32 -10.71
CA GLY A 12 -15.69 10.08 -12.05
C GLY A 12 -15.62 8.60 -12.44
N MET A 13 -16.37 8.23 -13.48
CA MET A 13 -16.29 6.89 -14.07
C MET A 13 -15.59 6.98 -15.41
N GLY A 14 -14.40 6.39 -15.50
CA GLY A 14 -13.61 6.30 -16.73
C GLY A 14 -13.82 4.97 -17.45
N ILE A 15 -14.10 4.99 -18.74
CA ILE A 15 -14.27 3.79 -19.58
C ILE A 15 -13.45 3.94 -20.87
N LEU A 16 -12.85 2.85 -21.32
CA LEU A 16 -12.18 2.77 -22.61
C LEU A 16 -13.00 1.91 -23.58
N LEU A 17 -13.34 2.44 -24.75
CA LEU A 17 -13.91 1.72 -25.87
C LEU A 17 -12.87 1.56 -26.99
N ILE A 18 -12.49 0.33 -27.31
CA ILE A 18 -11.55 -0.02 -28.37
C ILE A 18 -12.35 -0.60 -29.53
N ASN A 19 -12.61 0.22 -30.55
CA ASN A 19 -13.42 -0.14 -31.70
C ASN A 19 -12.95 0.63 -32.95
N ASP A 20 -12.45 -0.09 -33.96
CA ASP A 20 -11.91 0.51 -35.19
C ASP A 20 -13.00 0.94 -36.19
N LYS A 21 -14.23 0.46 -36.00
CA LYS A 21 -15.39 0.73 -36.86
C LYS A 21 -16.23 1.92 -36.38
N ILE A 22 -15.86 2.56 -35.27
CA ILE A 22 -16.69 3.60 -34.62
C ILE A 22 -16.93 4.85 -35.49
N GLU A 23 -16.08 5.12 -36.48
CA GLU A 23 -16.27 6.23 -37.44
C GLU A 23 -16.94 5.78 -38.74
N GLU A 24 -17.09 4.48 -38.96
CA GLU A 24 -17.71 3.97 -40.18
C GLU A 24 -19.21 4.32 -40.22
N ALA A 25 -19.73 4.50 -41.43
CA ALA A 25 -21.17 4.63 -41.69
C ALA A 25 -21.89 3.26 -41.67
N SER A 26 -21.40 2.31 -40.86
CA SER A 26 -21.94 0.96 -40.70
C SER A 26 -22.96 0.87 -39.56
N ALA A 27 -23.69 -0.24 -39.48
CA ALA A 27 -24.61 -0.49 -38.35
C ALA A 27 -23.85 -0.55 -37.02
N VAL A 28 -22.70 -1.25 -37.00
CA VAL A 28 -21.80 -1.35 -35.85
C VAL A 28 -21.28 0.03 -35.45
N GLY A 29 -20.79 0.83 -36.40
CA GLY A 29 -20.31 2.19 -36.12
C GLY A 29 -21.39 3.10 -35.54
N ARG A 30 -22.62 3.03 -36.05
CA ARG A 30 -23.76 3.77 -35.48
C ARG A 30 -24.07 3.32 -34.05
N ALA A 31 -24.15 2.02 -33.81
CA ALA A 31 -24.47 1.47 -32.50
C ALA A 31 -23.38 1.79 -31.46
N ALA A 32 -22.10 1.71 -31.82
CA ALA A 32 -20.98 2.07 -30.96
C ALA A 32 -21.01 3.56 -30.55
N ARG A 33 -21.35 4.46 -31.50
CA ARG A 33 -21.55 5.89 -31.21
C ARG A 33 -22.75 6.11 -30.29
N SER A 34 -23.86 5.42 -30.51
CA SER A 34 -25.05 5.51 -29.63
C SER A 34 -24.77 5.02 -28.20
N LEU A 35 -23.98 3.95 -28.04
CA LEU A 35 -23.53 3.49 -26.71
C LEU A 35 -22.66 4.57 -26.03
N LEU A 36 -21.73 5.16 -26.77
CA LEU A 36 -20.85 6.21 -26.25
C LEU A 36 -21.62 7.46 -25.82
N GLU A 37 -22.60 7.88 -26.62
CA GLU A 37 -23.52 8.97 -26.27
C GLU A 37 -24.31 8.64 -25.01
N ASP A 38 -24.81 7.41 -24.88
CA ASP A 38 -25.58 7.00 -23.71
C ASP A 38 -24.74 6.98 -22.42
N LEU A 39 -23.51 6.45 -22.48
CA LEU A 39 -22.56 6.50 -21.36
C LEU A 39 -22.26 7.96 -20.95
N ARG A 40 -22.04 8.85 -21.92
CA ARG A 40 -21.78 10.28 -21.65
C ARG A 40 -22.98 10.98 -21.04
N ARG A 41 -24.21 10.63 -21.44
CA ARG A 41 -25.44 11.15 -20.81
C ARG A 41 -25.50 10.81 -19.31
N HIS A 42 -24.93 9.69 -18.91
CA HIS A 42 -24.83 9.27 -17.51
C HIS A 42 -23.58 9.82 -16.79
N GLY A 43 -22.86 10.77 -17.39
CA GLY A 43 -21.69 11.40 -16.77
C GLY A 43 -20.43 10.52 -16.76
N VAL A 44 -20.39 9.47 -17.58
CA VAL A 44 -19.20 8.63 -17.76
C VAL A 44 -18.21 9.33 -18.70
N GLU A 45 -16.96 9.43 -18.27
CA GLU A 45 -15.85 9.82 -19.12
C GLU A 45 -15.43 8.62 -19.98
N ALA A 46 -15.70 8.70 -21.28
CA ALA A 46 -15.44 7.61 -22.20
C ALA A 46 -14.38 7.99 -23.25
N ILE A 47 -13.26 7.27 -23.20
CA ILE A 47 -12.12 7.35 -24.12
C ILE A 47 -12.36 6.34 -25.25
N VAL A 48 -12.06 6.74 -26.47
CA VAL A 48 -12.20 5.89 -27.67
C VAL A 48 -10.82 5.64 -28.24
N SER A 49 -10.51 4.38 -28.51
CA SER A 49 -9.35 3.96 -29.26
C SER A 49 -9.78 3.19 -30.50
N ARG A 50 -9.01 3.34 -31.59
CA ARG A 50 -9.30 2.71 -32.89
C ARG A 50 -8.32 1.61 -33.27
N SER A 51 -7.38 1.26 -32.39
CA SER A 51 -6.43 0.17 -32.62
C SER A 51 -6.02 -0.47 -31.30
N ALA A 52 -5.49 -1.70 -31.36
CA ALA A 52 -4.99 -2.38 -30.17
C ALA A 52 -3.78 -1.64 -29.55
N GLU A 53 -2.93 -1.03 -30.39
CA GLU A 53 -1.75 -0.29 -29.95
C GLU A 53 -2.12 0.96 -29.14
N ASP A 54 -3.03 1.79 -29.67
CA ASP A 54 -3.51 2.98 -28.98
C ASP A 54 -4.31 2.59 -27.71
N GLY A 55 -5.13 1.53 -27.79
CA GLY A 55 -5.85 1.01 -26.64
C GLY A 55 -4.91 0.62 -25.50
N MET A 56 -3.80 -0.06 -25.81
CA MET A 56 -2.77 -0.38 -24.82
C MET A 56 -2.05 0.85 -24.27
N ALA A 57 -1.77 1.85 -25.10
CA ALA A 57 -1.18 3.11 -24.63
C ALA A 57 -2.11 3.83 -23.65
N VAL A 58 -3.41 3.85 -23.92
CA VAL A 58 -4.43 4.42 -23.02
C VAL A 58 -4.51 3.62 -21.71
N ILE A 59 -4.52 2.29 -21.77
CA ILE A 59 -4.54 1.42 -20.57
C ILE A 59 -3.33 1.70 -19.68
N GLY A 60 -2.12 1.81 -20.27
CA GLY A 60 -0.90 2.09 -19.53
C GLY A 60 -0.83 3.50 -18.95
N ALA A 61 -1.46 4.48 -19.60
CA ALA A 61 -1.42 5.88 -19.19
C ALA A 61 -2.53 6.28 -18.20
N ASN A 62 -3.66 5.56 -18.16
CA ASN A 62 -4.86 5.98 -17.44
C ASN A 62 -5.28 4.97 -16.35
N PRO A 63 -4.81 5.15 -15.09
CA PRO A 63 -5.24 4.32 -13.97
C PRO A 63 -6.70 4.55 -13.55
N HIS A 64 -7.37 5.56 -14.11
CA HIS A 64 -8.77 5.89 -13.82
C HIS A 64 -9.78 4.98 -14.52
N LEU A 65 -9.33 4.11 -15.44
CA LEU A 65 -10.21 3.19 -16.16
C LEU A 65 -10.86 2.17 -15.22
N GLN A 66 -12.20 2.11 -15.30
CA GLN A 66 -13.04 1.24 -14.48
C GLN A 66 -13.79 0.19 -15.31
N ALA A 67 -13.72 0.27 -16.63
CA ALA A 67 -14.17 -0.77 -17.56
C ALA A 67 -13.44 -0.61 -18.90
N VAL A 68 -13.23 -1.71 -19.61
CA VAL A 68 -12.71 -1.72 -20.98
C VAL A 68 -13.65 -2.49 -21.88
N ILE A 69 -14.05 -1.88 -22.99
CA ILE A 69 -14.92 -2.46 -24.00
C ILE A 69 -14.06 -2.71 -25.24
N VAL A 70 -14.04 -3.94 -25.73
CA VAL A 70 -13.19 -4.38 -26.84
C VAL A 70 -14.06 -4.93 -27.97
N ASP A 71 -13.86 -4.44 -29.19
CA ASP A 71 -14.37 -5.10 -30.40
C ASP A 71 -13.58 -6.39 -30.66
N TRP A 72 -14.26 -7.54 -30.68
CA TRP A 72 -13.65 -8.84 -30.95
C TRP A 72 -13.10 -8.94 -32.38
N ASP A 73 -13.74 -8.26 -33.32
CA ASP A 73 -13.40 -8.27 -34.73
C ASP A 73 -12.56 -7.04 -35.10
N LEU A 74 -11.67 -6.63 -34.19
CA LEU A 74 -10.80 -5.48 -34.39
C LEU A 74 -9.98 -5.66 -35.68
N HIS A 75 -10.02 -4.66 -36.56
CA HIS A 75 -9.38 -4.69 -37.88
C HIS A 75 -9.86 -5.82 -38.80
N ARG A 76 -11.02 -6.43 -38.50
CA ARG A 76 -11.58 -7.56 -39.24
C ARG A 76 -10.58 -8.72 -39.38
N ASP A 77 -9.72 -8.90 -38.38
CA ASP A 77 -8.75 -9.99 -38.35
C ASP A 77 -9.49 -11.32 -38.18
N PRO A 78 -9.46 -12.23 -39.17
CA PRO A 78 -10.19 -13.50 -39.09
C PRO A 78 -9.69 -14.43 -37.98
N GLU A 79 -8.48 -14.17 -37.44
CA GLU A 79 -7.92 -14.91 -36.31
C GLU A 79 -8.04 -14.14 -34.98
N HIS A 80 -8.62 -12.94 -34.98
CA HIS A 80 -8.81 -12.09 -33.80
C HIS A 80 -7.52 -11.88 -32.97
N ARG A 81 -6.34 -11.85 -33.62
CA ARG A 81 -5.05 -11.77 -32.90
C ARG A 81 -4.91 -10.45 -32.18
N HIS A 82 -5.35 -9.34 -32.79
CA HIS A 82 -5.28 -8.02 -32.18
C HIS A 82 -6.10 -7.92 -30.89
N ALA A 83 -7.34 -8.42 -30.89
CA ALA A 83 -8.18 -8.44 -29.69
C ALA A 83 -7.60 -9.39 -28.62
N THR A 84 -7.13 -10.57 -29.04
CA THR A 84 -6.55 -11.56 -28.11
C THR A 84 -5.28 -11.03 -27.43
N GLU A 85 -4.36 -10.42 -28.18
CA GLU A 85 -3.13 -9.82 -27.63
C GLU A 85 -3.44 -8.64 -26.71
N LEU A 86 -4.40 -7.80 -27.08
CA LEU A 86 -4.88 -6.70 -26.25
C LEU A 86 -5.40 -7.19 -24.90
N LEU A 87 -6.25 -8.24 -24.88
CA LEU A 87 -6.79 -8.81 -23.65
C LEU A 87 -5.71 -9.39 -22.75
N ARG A 88 -4.78 -10.17 -23.32
CA ARG A 88 -3.63 -10.73 -22.58
C ARG A 88 -2.78 -9.62 -21.96
N ASN A 89 -2.49 -8.57 -22.73
CA ASN A 89 -1.70 -7.44 -22.25
C ASN A 89 -2.45 -6.64 -21.19
N LEU A 90 -3.75 -6.38 -21.36
CA LEU A 90 -4.59 -5.72 -20.37
C LEU A 90 -4.53 -6.46 -19.03
N ARG A 91 -4.65 -7.78 -19.05
CA ARG A 91 -4.66 -8.62 -17.84
C ARG A 91 -3.30 -8.68 -17.15
N ALA A 92 -2.22 -8.60 -17.92
CA ALA A 92 -0.87 -8.42 -17.38
C ALA A 92 -0.64 -7.04 -16.71
N HIS A 93 -1.49 -6.03 -16.95
CA HIS A 93 -1.44 -4.73 -16.27
C HIS A 93 -2.49 -4.60 -15.15
N ASN A 94 -3.67 -5.16 -15.37
CA ASN A 94 -4.80 -5.13 -14.44
C ASN A 94 -5.65 -6.40 -14.56
N GLU A 95 -5.51 -7.29 -13.59
CA GLU A 95 -6.23 -8.56 -13.53
C GLU A 95 -7.74 -8.38 -13.29
N GLN A 96 -8.16 -7.23 -12.78
CA GLN A 96 -9.48 -7.06 -12.16
C GLN A 96 -10.41 -6.10 -12.90
N VAL A 97 -9.91 -5.26 -13.82
CA VAL A 97 -10.76 -4.31 -14.55
C VAL A 97 -11.78 -5.08 -15.40
N PRO A 98 -13.08 -4.76 -15.33
CA PRO A 98 -14.09 -5.50 -16.06
C PRO A 98 -13.93 -5.28 -17.56
N VAL A 99 -13.93 -6.37 -18.31
CA VAL A 99 -13.80 -6.37 -19.77
C VAL A 99 -15.11 -6.81 -20.42
N PHE A 100 -15.61 -5.96 -21.32
CA PHE A 100 -16.78 -6.19 -22.15
C PHE A 100 -16.35 -6.49 -23.58
N LEU A 101 -16.69 -7.67 -24.09
CA LEU A 101 -16.38 -8.05 -25.45
C LEU A 101 -17.59 -7.82 -26.37
N LEU A 102 -17.43 -6.90 -27.32
CA LEU A 102 -18.39 -6.71 -28.41
C LEU A 102 -18.11 -7.80 -29.45
N ALA A 103 -19.01 -8.77 -29.54
CA ALA A 103 -18.92 -9.85 -30.51
C ALA A 103 -20.27 -9.98 -31.23
N GLU A 104 -20.31 -10.69 -32.35
CA GLU A 104 -21.56 -11.12 -32.96
C GLU A 104 -21.99 -12.47 -32.37
N ARG A 105 -23.30 -12.69 -32.24
CA ARG A 105 -23.82 -13.91 -31.59
C ARG A 105 -23.42 -15.20 -32.31
N GLY A 106 -23.22 -15.12 -33.62
CA GLY A 106 -22.70 -16.23 -34.44
C GLY A 106 -21.27 -16.62 -34.07
N ASP A 107 -20.43 -15.64 -33.71
CA ASP A 107 -19.02 -15.86 -33.38
C ASP A 107 -18.79 -16.17 -31.91
N ALA A 108 -19.78 -15.93 -31.04
CA ALA A 108 -19.74 -16.32 -29.61
C ALA A 108 -19.32 -17.78 -29.38
N THR A 109 -19.75 -18.69 -30.28
CA THR A 109 -19.42 -20.12 -30.22
C THR A 109 -17.99 -20.47 -30.63
N ARG A 110 -17.28 -19.52 -31.26
CA ARG A 110 -15.91 -19.66 -31.76
C ARG A 110 -14.87 -19.00 -30.86
N ILE A 111 -15.31 -18.25 -29.85
CA ILE A 111 -14.42 -17.58 -28.91
C ILE A 111 -13.66 -18.64 -28.10
N PRO A 112 -12.31 -18.65 -28.12
CA PRO A 112 -11.53 -19.60 -27.35
C PRO A 112 -11.79 -19.49 -25.86
N VAL A 113 -11.73 -20.62 -25.13
CA VAL A 113 -11.92 -20.67 -23.67
C VAL A 113 -10.95 -19.71 -22.95
N GLU A 114 -9.73 -19.58 -23.48
CA GLU A 114 -8.72 -18.64 -22.97
C GLU A 114 -9.22 -17.19 -23.01
N VAL A 115 -9.88 -16.76 -24.08
CA VAL A 115 -10.43 -15.41 -24.20
C VAL A 115 -11.65 -15.23 -23.30
N MET A 116 -12.46 -16.29 -23.16
CA MET A 116 -13.59 -16.28 -22.22
C MET A 116 -13.12 -16.12 -20.77
N SER A 117 -11.98 -16.72 -20.38
CA SER A 117 -11.43 -16.52 -19.04
C SER A 117 -10.88 -15.12 -18.79
N GLU A 118 -10.52 -14.39 -19.84
CA GLU A 118 -10.03 -13.00 -19.75
C GLU A 118 -11.15 -11.96 -19.90
N THR A 119 -12.40 -12.38 -20.18
CA THR A 119 -13.54 -11.49 -20.44
C THR A 119 -14.60 -11.66 -19.34
N ASP A 120 -15.17 -10.56 -18.86
CA ASP A 120 -16.18 -10.60 -17.81
C ASP A 120 -17.60 -10.66 -18.38
N GLU A 121 -17.88 -9.91 -19.46
CA GLU A 121 -19.20 -9.82 -20.07
C GLU A 121 -19.15 -9.79 -21.61
N PHE A 122 -20.16 -10.38 -22.24
CA PHE A 122 -20.38 -10.30 -23.70
C PHE A 122 -21.53 -9.34 -24.02
N VAL A 123 -21.36 -8.57 -25.09
CA VAL A 123 -22.32 -7.57 -25.56
C VAL A 123 -22.60 -7.77 -27.04
N TRP A 124 -23.88 -7.97 -27.36
CA TRP A 124 -24.37 -8.10 -28.73
C TRP A 124 -24.86 -6.72 -29.20
N LEU A 125 -23.94 -5.89 -29.71
CA LEU A 125 -24.18 -4.46 -29.95
C LEU A 125 -25.38 -4.16 -30.86
N LEU A 126 -25.74 -5.07 -31.78
CA LEU A 126 -26.86 -4.89 -32.72
C LEU A 126 -28.17 -5.58 -32.29
N GLU A 127 -28.15 -6.37 -31.21
CA GLU A 127 -29.31 -7.16 -30.74
C GLU A 127 -29.88 -6.62 -29.40
N ASP A 128 -29.25 -5.62 -28.80
CA ASP A 128 -29.56 -5.14 -27.46
C ASP A 128 -29.81 -3.62 -27.42
N THR A 129 -30.44 -3.12 -26.36
CA THR A 129 -30.66 -1.68 -26.18
C THR A 129 -29.42 -1.02 -25.59
N MET A 130 -29.10 0.20 -26.05
CA MET A 130 -27.92 0.94 -25.57
C MET A 130 -28.02 1.28 -24.08
N GLU A 131 -29.24 1.53 -23.59
CA GLU A 131 -29.54 1.76 -22.17
C GLU A 131 -29.22 0.54 -21.33
N PHE A 132 -29.63 -0.66 -21.75
CA PHE A 132 -29.32 -1.88 -20.99
C PHE A 132 -27.82 -2.20 -21.00
N ILE A 133 -27.15 -2.03 -22.14
CA ILE A 133 -25.70 -2.23 -22.24
C ILE A 133 -24.96 -1.24 -21.33
N SER A 134 -25.29 0.05 -21.38
CA SER A 134 -24.62 1.08 -20.58
C SER A 134 -24.83 0.87 -19.08
N GLU A 135 -26.04 0.48 -18.65
CA GLU A 135 -26.35 0.15 -17.26
C GLU A 135 -25.52 -1.03 -16.76
N ARG A 136 -25.37 -2.09 -17.56
CA ARG A 136 -24.53 -3.24 -17.23
C ARG A 136 -23.07 -2.83 -17.06
N ILE A 137 -22.54 -2.04 -17.98
CA ILE A 137 -21.17 -1.53 -17.92
C ILE A 137 -20.97 -0.68 -16.67
N MET A 138 -21.87 0.26 -16.40
CA MET A 138 -21.80 1.10 -15.20
C MET A 138 -21.92 0.27 -13.92
N ALA A 139 -22.76 -0.76 -13.89
CA ALA A 139 -22.89 -1.66 -12.76
C ALA A 139 -21.59 -2.45 -12.51
N ALA A 140 -20.95 -2.96 -13.57
CA ALA A 140 -19.66 -3.63 -13.46
C ALA A 140 -18.56 -2.68 -12.98
N ALA A 141 -18.49 -1.45 -13.51
CA ALA A 141 -17.56 -0.42 -13.06
C ALA A 141 -17.75 -0.07 -11.57
N ARG A 142 -19.00 0.07 -11.09
CA ARG A 142 -19.29 0.29 -9.67
C ARG A 142 -18.85 -0.89 -8.80
N ARG A 143 -19.11 -2.14 -9.24
CA ARG A 143 -18.66 -3.36 -8.53
C ARG A 143 -17.14 -3.44 -8.46
N TYR A 144 -16.47 -3.14 -9.57
CA TYR A 144 -15.01 -3.07 -9.64
C TYR A 144 -14.46 -2.04 -8.65
N ARG A 145 -14.99 -0.81 -8.66
CA ARG A 145 -14.59 0.24 -7.73
C ARG A 145 -14.77 -0.19 -6.27
N ALA A 146 -15.89 -0.82 -5.93
CA ALA A 146 -16.12 -1.32 -4.57
C ALA A 146 -15.15 -2.43 -4.16
N ARG A 147 -14.68 -3.25 -5.10
CA ARG A 147 -13.75 -4.37 -4.84
C ARG A 147 -12.30 -3.91 -4.65
N ILE A 148 -11.84 -2.92 -5.42
CA ILE A 148 -10.44 -2.45 -5.35
C ILE A 148 -10.16 -1.53 -4.16
N LEU A 149 -11.20 -0.99 -3.53
CA LEU A 149 -11.05 -0.13 -2.37
C LEU A 149 -10.70 -0.97 -1.14
N PRO A 150 -9.61 -0.66 -0.43
CA PRO A 150 -9.25 -1.39 0.76
C PRO A 150 -10.18 -1.03 1.94
N PRO A 151 -10.22 -1.87 2.99
CA PRO A 151 -11.29 -1.84 3.98
C PRO A 151 -11.52 -0.49 4.67
N MET A 152 -10.44 0.17 5.10
CA MET A 152 -10.53 1.44 5.83
C MET A 152 -10.87 2.60 4.89
N PHE A 153 -10.19 2.72 3.75
CA PHE A 153 -10.46 3.82 2.82
C PHE A 153 -11.85 3.70 2.18
N GLY A 154 -12.28 2.49 1.82
CA GLY A 154 -13.63 2.25 1.29
C GLY A 154 -14.74 2.62 2.28
N ALA A 155 -14.56 2.26 3.56
CA ALA A 155 -15.50 2.64 4.62
C ALA A 155 -15.52 4.17 4.83
N LEU A 156 -14.35 4.81 4.89
CA LEU A 156 -14.23 6.26 5.04
C LEU A 156 -14.90 7.03 3.89
N MET A 157 -14.72 6.55 2.65
CA MET A 157 -15.36 7.13 1.47
C MET A 157 -16.88 6.96 1.51
N SER A 158 -17.36 5.80 1.98
CA SER A 158 -18.80 5.51 2.10
C SER A 158 -19.45 6.43 3.13
N PHE A 159 -18.86 6.54 4.33
CA PHE A 159 -19.34 7.46 5.36
C PHE A 159 -19.35 8.91 4.89
N ALA A 160 -18.26 9.37 4.25
CA ALA A 160 -18.18 10.74 3.76
C ALA A 160 -19.28 11.08 2.75
N ALA A 161 -19.78 10.08 2.00
CA ALA A 161 -20.84 10.23 1.01
C ALA A 161 -22.25 10.34 1.61
N GLU A 162 -22.47 9.90 2.85
CA GLU A 162 -23.79 9.98 3.52
C GLU A 162 -24.20 11.40 3.93
N ALA A 163 -23.29 12.37 3.79
CA ALA A 163 -23.59 13.80 3.96
C ALA A 163 -24.15 14.21 5.34
N GLU A 164 -23.90 13.43 6.40
CA GLU A 164 -24.48 13.70 7.72
C GLU A 164 -23.78 14.85 8.48
N TYR A 165 -24.56 15.62 9.24
CA TYR A 165 -24.04 16.62 10.17
C TYR A 165 -23.55 15.94 11.46
N SER A 166 -22.24 15.95 11.66
CA SER A 166 -21.62 15.49 12.90
C SER A 166 -21.75 16.53 14.02
N TRP A 167 -22.44 16.16 15.10
CA TRP A 167 -22.46 16.90 16.38
C TRP A 167 -21.33 16.51 17.34
N HIS A 168 -20.28 15.88 16.80
CA HIS A 168 -19.15 15.36 17.55
C HIS A 168 -17.83 16.00 17.10
N THR A 169 -16.74 15.68 17.78
CA THR A 169 -15.40 16.11 17.36
C THR A 169 -15.01 15.51 16.00
N PRO A 170 -14.20 16.20 15.19
CA PRO A 170 -13.55 17.49 15.46
C PRO A 170 -14.46 18.72 15.35
N GLY A 171 -14.13 19.79 16.10
CA GLY A 171 -14.95 21.00 16.21
C GLY A 171 -15.11 21.83 14.92
N HIS A 172 -14.37 21.50 13.85
CA HIS A 172 -14.63 22.09 12.54
C HIS A 172 -15.84 21.46 11.83
N THR A 173 -16.33 20.31 12.29
CA THR A 173 -17.55 19.63 11.82
C THR A 173 -17.60 19.49 10.29
N GLY A 174 -16.67 18.71 9.72
CA GLY A 174 -16.59 18.56 8.26
C GLY A 174 -16.09 19.80 7.51
N GLY A 175 -15.63 20.83 8.22
CA GLY A 175 -15.03 22.04 7.64
C GLY A 175 -15.91 23.30 7.77
N THR A 176 -17.15 23.18 8.25
CA THR A 176 -18.10 24.31 8.35
C THR A 176 -17.59 25.45 9.24
N ALA A 177 -16.78 25.18 10.27
CA ALA A 177 -16.21 26.23 11.11
C ALA A 177 -15.24 27.13 10.33
N PHE A 178 -14.50 26.57 9.36
CA PHE A 178 -13.58 27.34 8.52
C PHE A 178 -14.32 28.33 7.61
N MET A 179 -15.58 28.04 7.26
CA MET A 179 -16.42 28.92 6.44
C MET A 179 -16.82 30.22 7.14
N ARG A 180 -16.60 30.34 8.46
CA ARG A 180 -16.98 31.51 9.26
C ARG A 180 -15.97 32.65 9.24
N SER A 181 -14.83 32.48 8.55
CA SER A 181 -13.73 33.44 8.53
C SER A 181 -13.11 33.50 7.12
N PRO A 182 -12.70 34.68 6.61
CA PRO A 182 -12.04 34.78 5.31
C PRO A 182 -10.77 33.91 5.21
N VAL A 183 -9.94 33.87 6.26
CA VAL A 183 -8.73 33.02 6.26
C VAL A 183 -9.11 31.53 6.33
N GLY A 184 -10.18 31.19 7.05
CA GLY A 184 -10.69 29.82 7.10
C GLY A 184 -11.23 29.37 5.75
N ARG A 185 -11.95 30.23 5.03
CA ARG A 185 -12.47 29.93 3.70
C ARG A 185 -11.35 29.63 2.71
N ILE A 186 -10.30 30.45 2.70
CA ILE A 186 -9.11 30.22 1.85
C ILE A 186 -8.46 28.88 2.19
N PHE A 187 -8.31 28.55 3.49
CA PHE A 187 -7.76 27.28 3.94
C PHE A 187 -8.62 26.09 3.50
N HIS A 188 -9.94 26.20 3.66
CA HIS A 188 -10.89 25.17 3.24
C HIS A 188 -10.81 24.92 1.73
N ASP A 189 -10.84 25.99 0.93
CA ASP A 189 -10.83 25.88 -0.54
C ASP A 189 -9.48 25.34 -1.06
N TYR A 190 -8.36 25.64 -0.38
CA TYR A 190 -7.04 25.12 -0.74
C TYR A 190 -6.91 23.61 -0.55
N PHE A 191 -7.38 23.08 0.59
CA PHE A 191 -7.29 21.64 0.89
C PHE A 191 -8.45 20.82 0.31
N GLY A 192 -9.59 21.47 0.07
CA GLY A 192 -10.81 20.83 -0.41
C GLY A 192 -11.64 20.16 0.68
N GLU A 193 -12.95 20.10 0.46
CA GLU A 193 -13.93 19.61 1.42
C GLU A 193 -13.72 18.15 1.83
N ALA A 194 -13.27 17.30 0.89
CA ALA A 194 -13.09 15.86 1.14
C ALA A 194 -12.10 15.57 2.29
N LEU A 195 -11.06 16.41 2.47
CA LEU A 195 -10.13 16.27 3.59
C LEU A 195 -10.84 16.49 4.93
N PHE A 196 -11.65 17.54 5.04
CA PHE A 196 -12.32 17.89 6.30
C PHE A 196 -13.50 16.97 6.62
N ARG A 197 -14.18 16.44 5.60
CA ARG A 197 -15.23 15.42 5.77
C ARG A 197 -14.68 14.07 6.22
N SER A 198 -13.42 13.78 5.87
CA SER A 198 -12.73 12.57 6.32
C SER A 198 -11.94 12.74 7.62
N ASP A 199 -11.81 13.97 8.13
CA ASP A 199 -11.22 14.25 9.45
C ASP A 199 -12.26 14.01 10.56
N LEU A 200 -12.32 12.76 11.01
CA LEU A 200 -13.32 12.23 11.93
C LEU A 200 -12.70 11.78 13.24
N SER A 201 -13.55 11.41 14.20
CA SER A 201 -13.13 10.85 15.48
C SER A 201 -13.80 9.50 15.71
N ILE A 202 -13.37 8.82 16.79
CA ILE A 202 -13.96 7.57 17.30
C ILE A 202 -15.48 7.66 17.57
N SER A 203 -16.04 8.88 17.59
CA SER A 203 -17.50 9.09 17.67
C SER A 203 -18.25 8.45 16.50
N VAL A 204 -17.57 8.23 15.37
CA VAL A 204 -18.08 7.48 14.21
C VAL A 204 -17.82 5.99 14.43
N GLY A 205 -18.71 5.34 15.20
CA GLY A 205 -18.52 3.96 15.67
C GLY A 205 -18.38 2.92 14.55
N GLU A 206 -18.94 3.17 13.37
CA GLU A 206 -18.85 2.28 12.20
C GLU A 206 -17.43 2.16 11.61
N LEU A 207 -16.57 3.17 11.80
CA LEU A 207 -15.17 3.12 11.37
C LEU A 207 -14.26 2.42 12.39
N GLY A 208 -14.78 2.11 13.57
CA GLY A 208 -14.03 1.50 14.66
C GLY A 208 -13.01 2.45 15.28
N SER A 209 -11.93 1.89 15.80
CA SER A 209 -10.91 2.62 16.56
C SER A 209 -9.52 2.11 16.24
N LEU A 210 -8.58 3.03 15.98
CA LEU A 210 -7.17 2.72 15.78
C LEU A 210 -6.55 2.11 17.04
N LEU A 211 -6.92 2.62 18.23
CA LEU A 211 -6.35 2.16 19.50
C LEU A 211 -6.91 0.79 19.92
N ASP A 212 -8.10 0.44 19.44
CA ASP A 212 -8.72 -0.87 19.72
C ASP A 212 -8.51 -1.88 18.59
N HIS A 213 -7.87 -1.48 17.48
CA HIS A 213 -7.65 -2.32 16.29
C HIS A 213 -8.95 -2.94 15.76
N SER A 214 -10.02 -2.16 15.74
CA SER A 214 -11.39 -2.62 15.51
C SER A 214 -11.99 -2.05 14.22
N GLY A 215 -13.13 -2.61 13.80
CA GLY A 215 -13.87 -2.15 12.62
C GLY A 215 -13.05 -2.20 11.30
N PRO A 216 -13.37 -1.31 10.35
CA PRO A 216 -12.61 -1.11 9.12
C PRO A 216 -11.11 -0.85 9.33
N ILE A 217 -10.71 -0.14 10.37
CA ILE A 217 -9.29 0.10 10.68
C ILE A 217 -8.56 -1.22 10.94
N GLY A 218 -9.10 -2.04 11.85
CA GLY A 218 -8.53 -3.36 12.12
C GLY A 218 -8.59 -4.31 10.93
N ALA A 219 -9.59 -4.16 10.05
CA ALA A 219 -9.66 -4.91 8.79
C ALA A 219 -8.54 -4.50 7.82
N GLY A 220 -8.24 -3.20 7.71
CA GLY A 220 -7.10 -2.68 6.95
C GLY A 220 -5.77 -3.20 7.49
N GLU A 221 -5.59 -3.21 8.81
CA GLU A 221 -4.39 -3.79 9.43
C GLU A 221 -4.20 -5.29 9.10
N ARG A 222 -5.28 -6.08 9.12
CA ARG A 222 -5.24 -7.49 8.68
C ARG A 222 -4.95 -7.62 7.19
N TYR A 223 -5.53 -6.75 6.37
CA TYR A 223 -5.28 -6.69 4.94
C TYR A 223 -3.79 -6.38 4.65
N ALA A 224 -3.23 -5.36 5.30
CA ALA A 224 -1.80 -5.05 5.18
C ALA A 224 -0.91 -6.18 5.71
N ALA A 225 -1.30 -6.89 6.78
CA ALA A 225 -0.57 -8.07 7.24
C ALA A 225 -0.51 -9.16 6.16
N HIS A 226 -1.60 -9.40 5.44
CA HIS A 226 -1.64 -10.33 4.31
C HIS A 226 -0.69 -9.87 3.18
N VAL A 227 -0.85 -8.64 2.69
CA VAL A 227 -0.06 -8.08 1.59
C VAL A 227 1.45 -8.09 1.91
N PHE A 228 1.83 -7.66 3.12
CA PHE A 228 3.22 -7.57 3.55
C PHE A 228 3.79 -8.89 4.13
N GLY A 229 3.00 -9.96 4.17
CA GLY A 229 3.44 -11.27 4.67
C GLY A 229 3.81 -11.27 6.16
N ALA A 230 3.09 -10.50 6.97
CA ALA A 230 3.23 -10.46 8.42
C ALA A 230 2.14 -11.30 9.11
N ASP A 231 2.37 -11.75 10.34
CA ASP A 231 1.29 -12.33 11.15
C ASP A 231 0.32 -11.24 11.63
N ARG A 232 0.86 -10.06 11.94
CA ARG A 232 0.08 -8.88 12.33
C ARG A 232 0.76 -7.62 11.83
N THR A 233 -0.05 -6.63 11.48
CA THR A 233 0.40 -5.27 11.14
C THR A 233 -0.32 -4.26 12.02
N TYR A 234 0.37 -3.21 12.44
CA TYR A 234 -0.21 -2.07 13.14
C TYR A 234 -0.01 -0.80 12.31
N TYR A 235 -1.07 -0.01 12.14
CA TYR A 235 -0.96 1.30 11.50
C TYR A 235 -0.51 2.36 12.51
N VAL A 236 0.51 3.13 12.14
CA VAL A 236 1.08 4.20 12.98
C VAL A 236 0.96 5.53 12.25
N THR A 237 0.47 6.55 12.94
CA THR A 237 0.21 7.89 12.38
C THR A 237 1.24 8.94 12.81
N ASN A 238 2.40 8.53 13.34
CA ASN A 238 3.48 9.42 13.77
C ASN A 238 4.87 8.94 13.32
N GLY A 239 4.90 8.29 12.15
CA GLY A 239 6.10 7.82 11.46
C GLY A 239 6.81 6.66 12.14
N THR A 240 7.81 6.12 11.45
CA THR A 240 8.65 5.03 11.98
C THR A 240 9.43 5.42 13.23
N SER A 241 9.61 6.72 13.47
CA SER A 241 10.12 7.22 14.75
C SER A 241 9.31 6.71 15.94
N THR A 242 7.98 6.71 15.83
CA THR A 242 7.09 6.15 16.84
C THR A 242 7.05 4.63 16.75
N SER A 243 7.00 4.05 15.57
CA SER A 243 7.01 2.58 15.37
C SER A 243 8.20 1.90 16.08
N ASN A 244 9.39 2.46 15.94
CA ASN A 244 10.59 2.01 16.66
C ASN A 244 10.40 2.05 18.18
N ARG A 245 9.86 3.15 18.71
CA ARG A 245 9.64 3.32 20.17
C ARG A 245 8.59 2.34 20.70
N VAL A 246 7.51 2.09 19.96
CA VAL A 246 6.48 1.10 20.32
C VAL A 246 7.11 -0.29 20.45
N VAL A 247 7.87 -0.73 19.43
CA VAL A 247 8.53 -2.06 19.48
C VAL A 247 9.52 -2.13 20.64
N MET A 248 10.30 -1.08 20.89
CA MET A 248 11.26 -1.04 21.99
C MET A 248 10.57 -1.08 23.36
N MET A 249 9.56 -0.25 23.59
CA MET A 249 8.79 -0.22 24.86
C MET A 249 8.05 -1.53 25.11
N ALA A 250 7.55 -2.19 24.06
CA ALA A 250 6.92 -3.50 24.17
C ALA A 250 7.91 -4.64 24.48
N SER A 251 9.19 -4.47 24.10
CA SER A 251 10.18 -5.55 24.11
C SER A 251 11.22 -5.44 25.22
N VAL A 252 11.45 -4.26 25.78
CA VAL A 252 12.61 -3.95 26.61
C VAL A 252 12.21 -3.34 27.95
N ALA A 253 12.61 -3.98 29.04
CA ALA A 253 12.52 -3.40 30.38
C ALA A 253 13.80 -2.62 30.74
N ARG A 254 13.67 -1.71 31.72
CA ARG A 254 14.80 -0.92 32.23
C ARG A 254 15.97 -1.81 32.67
N GLY A 255 17.18 -1.44 32.27
CA GLY A 255 18.41 -2.16 32.60
C GLY A 255 18.68 -3.39 31.74
N GLN A 256 17.75 -3.82 30.87
CA GLN A 256 18.01 -4.91 29.94
C GLN A 256 18.92 -4.49 28.79
N VAL A 257 19.69 -5.43 28.27
CA VAL A 257 20.62 -5.19 27.15
C VAL A 257 19.85 -5.15 25.83
N VAL A 258 20.19 -4.17 24.99
CA VAL A 258 19.74 -4.06 23.61
C VAL A 258 20.96 -4.08 22.69
N LEU A 259 20.96 -4.97 21.70
CA LEU A 259 21.96 -4.95 20.64
C LEU A 259 21.48 -3.96 19.57
N ALA A 260 22.17 -2.85 19.36
CA ALA A 260 21.80 -1.88 18.34
C ALA A 260 22.92 -1.71 17.32
N VAL A 261 22.60 -1.73 16.03
CA VAL A 261 23.57 -1.27 15.03
C VAL A 261 23.95 0.19 15.32
N ARG A 262 25.24 0.54 15.26
CA ARG A 262 25.67 1.92 15.52
C ARG A 262 25.13 2.92 14.49
N ASN A 263 24.81 2.43 13.29
CA ASN A 263 24.07 3.15 12.25
C ASN A 263 22.56 3.04 12.46
N CYS A 264 22.08 3.46 13.63
CA CYS A 264 20.66 3.47 13.95
C CYS A 264 20.08 4.89 13.82
N HIS A 265 18.80 4.99 13.48
CA HIS A 265 18.10 6.27 13.45
C HIS A 265 17.97 6.87 14.86
N LYS A 266 17.86 8.21 14.96
CA LYS A 266 17.68 8.93 16.24
C LYS A 266 16.53 8.42 17.10
N SER A 267 15.50 7.82 16.50
CA SER A 267 14.38 7.22 17.24
C SER A 267 14.80 6.01 18.07
N VAL A 268 15.81 5.25 17.64
CA VAL A 268 16.37 4.13 18.40
C VAL A 268 17.09 4.67 19.63
N GLU A 269 17.90 5.73 19.48
CA GLU A 269 18.52 6.43 20.61
C GLU A 269 17.47 6.95 21.59
N HIS A 270 16.44 7.64 21.10
CA HIS A 270 15.32 8.07 21.94
C HIS A 270 14.63 6.90 22.65
N GLY A 271 14.46 5.75 21.97
CA GLY A 271 13.89 4.54 22.58
C GLY A 271 14.79 3.97 23.69
N LEU A 272 16.11 3.98 23.51
CA LEU A 272 17.07 3.59 24.55
C LEU A 272 16.94 4.48 25.78
N SER A 273 16.82 5.80 25.59
CA SER A 273 16.62 6.75 26.68
C SER A 273 15.29 6.54 27.41
N LEU A 274 14.19 6.32 26.68
CA LEU A 274 12.85 6.12 27.25
C LEU A 274 12.75 4.83 28.05
N THR A 275 13.29 3.74 27.52
CA THR A 275 13.27 2.42 28.18
C THR A 275 14.27 2.33 29.33
N GLY A 276 15.36 3.12 29.30
CA GLY A 276 16.48 2.95 30.22
C GLY A 276 17.27 1.66 29.94
N ALA A 277 17.27 1.21 28.68
CA ALA A 277 18.01 0.04 28.23
C ALA A 277 19.53 0.28 28.27
N VAL A 278 20.29 -0.82 28.36
CA VAL A 278 21.75 -0.82 28.27
C VAL A 278 22.16 -1.12 26.82
N PRO A 279 22.58 -0.14 26.02
CA PRO A 279 22.93 -0.39 24.63
C PRO A 279 24.30 -1.06 24.49
N VAL A 280 24.36 -2.09 23.66
CA VAL A 280 25.60 -2.69 23.16
C VAL A 280 25.63 -2.54 21.65
N TYR A 281 26.59 -1.79 21.13
CA TYR A 281 26.60 -1.42 19.73
C TYR A 281 27.29 -2.46 18.83
N LEU A 282 26.60 -2.82 17.74
CA LEU A 282 27.14 -3.56 16.61
C LEU A 282 27.75 -2.57 15.62
N MET A 283 29.06 -2.66 15.41
CA MET A 283 29.79 -1.69 14.58
C MET A 283 29.72 -2.10 13.10
N PRO A 284 29.16 -1.25 12.23
CA PRO A 284 29.17 -1.49 10.78
C PRO A 284 30.56 -1.24 10.18
N HIS A 285 30.80 -1.80 8.98
CA HIS A 285 31.92 -1.36 8.15
C HIS A 285 31.72 0.07 7.63
N ARG A 286 32.80 0.68 7.13
CA ARG A 286 32.77 1.94 6.38
C ARG A 286 33.83 1.89 5.30
N ASN A 287 33.52 2.43 4.11
CA ASN A 287 34.52 2.54 3.04
C ASN A 287 35.32 3.86 3.13
N HIS A 288 36.28 4.07 2.23
CA HIS A 288 37.13 5.27 2.22
C HIS A 288 36.37 6.58 1.91
N LEU A 289 35.19 6.50 1.29
CA LEU A 289 34.33 7.65 0.99
C LEU A 289 33.43 8.04 2.16
N GLY A 290 33.41 7.24 3.23
CA GLY A 290 32.55 7.47 4.38
C GLY A 290 31.19 6.77 4.32
N LEU A 291 30.89 6.04 3.23
CA LEU A 291 29.63 5.27 3.13
C LEU A 291 29.62 4.15 4.16
N ILE A 292 28.51 4.04 4.89
CA ILE A 292 28.35 3.04 5.94
C ILE A 292 27.94 1.71 5.32
N GLY A 293 28.77 0.69 5.56
CA GLY A 293 28.56 -0.68 5.12
C GLY A 293 27.72 -1.52 6.10
N PRO A 294 27.55 -2.81 5.81
CA PRO A 294 26.87 -3.74 6.71
C PRO A 294 27.73 -4.07 7.94
N ILE A 295 27.08 -4.60 8.98
CA ILE A 295 27.75 -5.25 10.11
C ILE A 295 28.49 -6.51 9.59
N PRO A 296 29.77 -6.71 9.94
CA PRO A 296 30.47 -7.94 9.60
C PRO A 296 29.77 -9.17 10.20
N PRO A 297 29.58 -10.27 9.43
CA PRO A 297 28.90 -11.48 9.92
C PRO A 297 29.50 -12.03 11.22
N ALA A 298 30.83 -11.97 11.38
CA ALA A 298 31.50 -12.42 12.58
C ALA A 298 31.01 -11.67 13.84
N ALA A 299 30.66 -10.38 13.74
CA ALA A 299 30.17 -9.61 14.87
C ALA A 299 28.77 -10.03 15.35
N LEU A 300 28.02 -10.78 14.52
CA LEU A 300 26.68 -11.29 14.84
C LEU A 300 26.72 -12.67 15.51
N LEU A 301 27.87 -13.34 15.55
CA LEU A 301 28.01 -14.67 16.18
C LEU A 301 27.87 -14.57 17.70
N ALA A 302 27.22 -15.58 18.30
CA ALA A 302 26.93 -15.61 19.74
C ALA A 302 28.15 -15.39 20.64
N GLY A 303 29.29 -16.05 20.35
CA GLY A 303 30.52 -15.84 21.13
C GLY A 303 31.03 -14.40 21.11
N ASN A 304 30.93 -13.74 19.95
CA ASN A 304 31.36 -12.35 19.79
C ASN A 304 30.37 -11.38 20.45
N ILE A 305 29.08 -11.68 20.43
CA ILE A 305 28.06 -10.92 21.15
C ILE A 305 28.29 -11.03 22.66
N SER A 306 28.46 -12.24 23.20
CA SER A 306 28.74 -12.45 24.62
C SER A 306 30.00 -11.71 25.07
N SER A 307 31.08 -11.77 24.27
CA SER A 307 32.30 -11.02 24.53
C SER A 307 32.05 -9.50 24.52
N ARG A 308 31.32 -8.97 23.54
CA ARG A 308 30.98 -7.53 23.48
C ARG A 308 30.15 -7.07 24.68
N ILE A 309 29.17 -7.86 25.10
CA ILE A 309 28.36 -7.57 26.28
C ILE A 309 29.28 -7.52 27.51
N ALA A 310 30.12 -8.54 27.73
CA ALA A 310 31.02 -8.61 28.89
C ALA A 310 31.97 -7.40 29.01
N HIS A 311 32.38 -6.80 27.90
CA HIS A 311 33.27 -5.62 27.87
C HIS A 311 32.53 -4.29 27.72
N ALA A 312 31.19 -4.27 27.72
CA ALA A 312 30.44 -3.03 27.56
C ALA A 312 30.55 -2.16 28.83
N PRO A 313 30.83 -0.85 28.70
CA PRO A 313 31.11 0.03 29.85
C PRO A 313 29.90 0.22 30.77
N LEU A 314 28.69 0.00 30.26
CA LEU A 314 27.43 0.12 31.00
C LEU A 314 26.97 -1.22 31.62
N ASN A 315 27.77 -2.28 31.55
CA ASN A 315 27.39 -3.66 31.88
C ASN A 315 27.78 -4.11 33.30
N ALA A 316 27.56 -3.30 34.33
CA ALA A 316 28.01 -3.67 35.68
C ALA A 316 27.33 -4.93 36.27
N ALA A 317 26.31 -5.55 35.64
CA ALA A 317 25.65 -6.74 36.20
C ALA A 317 24.76 -7.60 35.26
N VAL A 318 24.72 -7.42 33.92
CA VAL A 318 23.68 -8.10 33.12
C VAL A 318 24.10 -9.52 32.73
N LYS A 319 23.45 -10.51 33.35
CA LYS A 319 23.60 -11.96 33.04
C LYS A 319 22.55 -12.50 32.07
N GLU A 320 21.59 -11.68 31.67
CA GLU A 320 20.46 -12.08 30.83
C GLU A 320 20.80 -11.94 29.35
N LYS A 321 20.09 -12.73 28.52
CA LYS A 321 20.12 -12.55 27.06
C LYS A 321 19.64 -11.14 26.70
N PRO A 322 20.20 -10.50 25.65
CA PRO A 322 19.65 -9.24 25.15
C PRO A 322 18.16 -9.35 24.83
N ALA A 323 17.39 -8.35 25.25
CA ALA A 323 15.94 -8.33 25.08
C ALA A 323 15.52 -8.10 23.62
N LEU A 324 16.33 -7.36 22.87
CA LEU A 324 16.07 -6.97 21.48
C LEU A 324 17.40 -6.75 20.73
N ALA A 325 17.47 -7.20 19.48
CA ALA A 325 18.46 -6.73 18.52
C ALA A 325 17.80 -5.82 17.48
N ILE A 326 18.46 -4.71 17.11
CA ILE A 326 17.97 -3.72 16.16
C ILE A 326 18.98 -3.58 15.01
N VAL A 327 18.52 -3.83 13.79
CA VAL A 327 19.31 -3.76 12.56
C VAL A 327 18.61 -2.86 11.54
N THR A 328 19.26 -1.77 11.14
CA THR A 328 18.78 -0.92 10.05
C THR A 328 18.98 -1.63 8.71
N ASN A 329 17.90 -1.90 7.97
CA ASN A 329 17.94 -2.63 6.70
C ASN A 329 16.93 -2.07 5.69
N SER A 330 17.33 -1.53 4.54
CA SER A 330 18.71 -1.32 4.10
C SER A 330 19.44 -0.24 4.90
N THR A 331 20.73 -0.07 4.65
CA THR A 331 21.39 1.19 5.00
C THR A 331 20.78 2.35 4.21
N TYR A 332 21.05 3.59 4.62
CA TYR A 332 20.60 4.79 3.92
C TYR A 332 21.03 4.78 2.44
N ASP A 333 22.25 4.32 2.16
CA ASP A 333 22.84 4.28 0.81
C ASP A 333 22.41 3.05 -0.02
N GLY A 334 21.42 2.27 0.44
CA GLY A 334 20.85 1.14 -0.31
C GLY A 334 21.58 -0.20 -0.16
N LEU A 335 22.49 -0.35 0.81
CA LEU A 335 23.11 -1.65 1.08
C LEU A 335 22.15 -2.53 1.88
N CYS A 336 21.69 -3.60 1.26
CA CYS A 336 20.69 -4.53 1.82
C CYS A 336 21.38 -5.76 2.43
N TYR A 337 21.03 -6.11 3.67
CA TYR A 337 21.54 -7.32 4.31
C TYR A 337 20.96 -8.58 3.64
N ASN A 338 21.64 -9.72 3.77
CA ASN A 338 20.93 -11.00 3.72
C ASN A 338 20.22 -11.17 5.07
N ALA A 339 18.94 -10.84 5.13
CA ALA A 339 18.16 -10.81 6.37
C ALA A 339 18.00 -12.21 6.96
N ALA A 340 17.86 -13.24 6.13
CA ALA A 340 17.81 -14.63 6.58
C ALA A 340 19.10 -15.03 7.32
N ARG A 341 20.26 -14.62 6.79
CA ARG A 341 21.56 -14.87 7.44
C ARG A 341 21.73 -14.05 8.72
N VAL A 342 21.20 -12.83 8.78
CA VAL A 342 21.21 -12.02 10.01
C VAL A 342 20.39 -12.71 11.10
N GLU A 343 19.19 -13.20 10.79
CA GLU A 343 18.34 -13.95 11.73
C GLU A 343 19.01 -15.23 12.20
N GLU A 344 19.66 -15.99 11.31
CA GLU A 344 20.40 -17.20 11.65
C GLU A 344 21.54 -16.92 12.64
N LEU A 345 22.30 -15.85 12.41
CA LEU A 345 23.45 -15.49 13.24
C LEU A 345 23.05 -14.89 14.60
N LEU A 346 22.03 -14.02 14.61
CA LEU A 346 21.56 -13.35 15.84
C LEU A 346 20.62 -14.21 16.68
N GLY A 347 19.82 -15.08 16.07
CA GLY A 347 18.79 -15.88 16.73
C GLY A 347 19.25 -16.69 17.95
N PRO A 348 20.47 -17.29 17.95
CA PRO A 348 21.02 -17.94 19.15
C PRO A 348 21.22 -17.00 20.34
N SER A 349 21.46 -15.71 20.09
CA SER A 349 21.81 -14.71 21.10
C SER A 349 20.59 -13.93 21.62
N VAL A 350 19.57 -13.74 20.78
CA VAL A 350 18.41 -12.89 21.10
C VAL A 350 17.10 -13.55 20.70
N ASP A 351 16.01 -13.17 21.37
CA ASP A 351 14.70 -13.76 21.17
C ASP A 351 13.82 -12.90 20.26
N ARG A 352 14.19 -11.62 20.09
CA ARG A 352 13.50 -10.62 19.28
C ARG A 352 14.49 -9.85 18.41
N ILE A 353 14.16 -9.70 17.13
CA ILE A 353 14.93 -8.91 16.17
C ILE A 353 14.01 -7.86 15.54
N LEU A 354 14.41 -6.61 15.57
CA LEU A 354 13.77 -5.49 14.87
C LEU A 354 14.62 -5.11 13.68
N PHE A 355 14.09 -5.30 12.48
CA PHE A 355 14.59 -4.68 11.26
C PHE A 355 13.95 -3.29 11.11
N ASP A 356 14.76 -2.25 11.20
CA ASP A 356 14.32 -0.90 10.83
C ASP A 356 14.39 -0.79 9.30
N GLU A 357 13.25 -1.09 8.67
CA GLU A 357 13.04 -1.10 7.22
C GLU A 357 12.34 0.19 6.74
N ALA A 358 12.59 1.31 7.43
CA ALA A 358 11.99 2.59 7.08
C ALA A 358 12.22 2.99 5.61
N TRP A 359 13.38 2.64 5.05
CA TRP A 359 13.76 2.89 3.66
C TRP A 359 13.55 1.69 2.72
N PHE A 360 12.80 0.66 3.14
CA PHE A 360 12.81 -0.62 2.43
C PHE A 360 11.45 -1.33 2.38
N GLY A 361 10.35 -0.57 2.51
CA GLY A 361 9.00 -1.14 2.53
C GLY A 361 8.55 -1.84 1.25
N TYR A 362 9.13 -1.52 0.09
CA TYR A 362 8.80 -2.16 -1.19
C TYR A 362 9.48 -3.52 -1.42
N ALA A 363 10.43 -3.91 -0.57
CA ALA A 363 11.35 -5.01 -0.87
C ALA A 363 10.63 -6.34 -1.17
N ARG A 364 9.52 -6.60 -0.48
CA ARG A 364 8.74 -7.83 -0.66
C ARG A 364 8.21 -8.02 -2.08
N PHE A 365 7.92 -6.93 -2.77
CA PHE A 365 7.15 -6.94 -4.02
C PHE A 365 8.04 -7.05 -5.27
N ASN A 366 9.37 -7.11 -5.10
CA ASN A 366 10.29 -7.35 -6.22
C ASN A 366 11.23 -8.55 -5.93
N PRO A 367 11.27 -9.57 -6.81
CA PRO A 367 12.10 -10.76 -6.65
C PRO A 367 13.61 -10.49 -6.48
N ILE A 368 14.12 -9.33 -6.92
CA ILE A 368 15.54 -8.97 -6.76
C ILE A 368 15.95 -8.88 -5.29
N TYR A 369 15.01 -8.59 -4.40
CA TYR A 369 15.24 -8.47 -2.96
C TYR A 369 14.96 -9.76 -2.18
N ARG A 370 14.83 -10.91 -2.87
CA ARG A 370 14.69 -12.21 -2.20
C ARG A 370 15.76 -12.40 -1.12
N ASP A 371 15.32 -12.79 0.07
CA ASP A 371 16.14 -12.96 1.28
C ASP A 371 16.79 -11.68 1.84
N ARG A 372 16.41 -10.50 1.34
CA ARG A 372 17.00 -9.21 1.75
C ARG A 372 16.17 -8.41 2.74
N PHE A 373 14.97 -8.83 3.07
CA PHE A 373 14.03 -8.15 4.00
C PHE A 373 13.51 -9.11 5.06
N ALA A 374 12.81 -8.59 6.06
CA ALA A 374 12.35 -9.34 7.23
C ALA A 374 11.16 -10.28 6.94
N MET A 375 10.08 -9.76 6.34
CA MET A 375 8.80 -10.48 6.17
C MET A 375 8.77 -11.43 4.96
N ARG A 376 9.72 -12.36 4.89
CA ARG A 376 9.96 -13.25 3.72
C ARG A 376 8.93 -14.37 3.60
N GLY A 377 8.41 -14.64 2.41
CA GLY A 377 7.45 -15.74 2.21
C GLY A 377 6.19 -15.58 3.06
N GLU A 378 5.42 -16.66 3.21
CA GLU A 378 4.11 -16.61 3.88
C GLU A 378 4.20 -16.89 5.39
N PRO A 379 3.44 -16.15 6.23
CA PRO A 379 3.41 -16.40 7.68
C PRO A 379 3.06 -17.84 8.06
N ALA A 380 2.15 -18.48 7.31
CA ALA A 380 1.75 -19.86 7.53
C ALA A 380 2.90 -20.88 7.37
N GLN A 381 3.95 -20.52 6.62
CA GLN A 381 5.11 -21.35 6.35
C GLN A 381 6.31 -21.02 7.27
N ALA A 382 6.18 -20.01 8.13
CA ALA A 382 7.27 -19.54 8.97
C ALA A 382 7.59 -20.53 10.11
N LEU A 383 8.88 -20.85 10.27
CA LEU A 383 9.36 -21.63 11.41
C LEU A 383 9.20 -20.85 12.71
N ARG A 384 8.31 -21.31 13.61
CA ARG A 384 8.04 -20.66 14.90
C ARG A 384 9.10 -20.89 15.98
N THR A 385 10.17 -21.61 15.64
CA THR A 385 11.31 -21.89 16.51
C THR A 385 12.36 -20.78 16.52
N GLY A 386 12.37 -19.92 15.50
CA GLY A 386 13.27 -18.78 15.37
C GLY A 386 12.92 -17.60 16.30
N PRO A 387 13.69 -16.50 16.28
CA PRO A 387 13.34 -15.28 16.99
C PRO A 387 12.03 -14.70 16.47
N THR A 388 11.35 -13.93 17.31
CA THR A 388 10.25 -13.06 16.83
C THR A 388 10.87 -11.90 16.07
N VAL A 389 10.32 -11.60 14.89
CA VAL A 389 10.85 -10.59 13.99
C VAL A 389 9.86 -9.44 13.87
N PHE A 390 10.36 -8.22 14.01
CA PHE A 390 9.64 -7.00 13.72
C PHE A 390 10.25 -6.36 12.47
N ALA A 391 9.42 -5.79 11.62
CA ALA A 391 9.84 -4.86 10.58
C ALA A 391 9.05 -3.58 10.74
N VAL A 392 9.73 -2.43 10.79
CA VAL A 392 9.05 -1.14 10.81
C VAL A 392 9.34 -0.39 9.53
N GLN A 393 8.29 0.14 8.90
CA GLN A 393 8.39 0.74 7.57
C GLN A 393 7.78 2.13 7.58
N SER A 394 8.47 3.09 6.96
CA SER A 394 7.93 4.42 6.72
C SER A 394 7.22 4.39 5.40
N THR A 395 5.91 4.12 5.42
CA THR A 395 5.08 4.03 4.22
C THR A 395 5.27 5.25 3.33
N HIS A 396 5.29 6.45 3.93
CA HIS A 396 5.46 7.72 3.22
C HIS A 396 6.84 7.99 2.59
N LYS A 397 7.86 7.15 2.82
CA LYS A 397 9.20 7.39 2.28
C LYS A 397 9.33 6.88 0.85
N LEU A 398 9.10 5.59 0.66
CA LEU A 398 9.33 4.90 -0.62
C LEU A 398 8.12 4.04 -1.06
N LEU A 399 7.00 4.14 -0.35
CA LEU A 399 5.67 3.77 -0.86
C LEU A 399 4.83 5.05 -0.98
N ALA A 400 3.56 4.91 -1.38
CA ALA A 400 2.67 6.04 -1.60
C ALA A 400 1.72 6.23 -0.39
N ALA A 401 2.13 7.05 0.57
CA ALA A 401 1.30 7.41 1.72
C ALA A 401 1.60 8.83 2.21
N LEU A 402 0.68 9.41 2.99
CA LEU A 402 0.88 10.73 3.59
C LEU A 402 2.01 10.68 4.62
N SER A 403 2.78 11.77 4.73
CA SER A 403 3.78 11.94 5.78
C SER A 403 3.23 11.53 7.15
N GLN A 404 4.11 10.94 7.98
CA GLN A 404 3.77 10.30 9.25
C GLN A 404 3.09 8.92 9.14
N ALA A 405 2.64 8.47 7.96
CA ALA A 405 2.17 7.10 7.79
C ALA A 405 3.33 6.10 7.98
N SER A 406 3.13 5.11 8.83
CA SER A 406 4.06 4.01 9.06
C SER A 406 3.31 2.73 9.41
N MET A 407 3.97 1.60 9.20
CA MET A 407 3.49 0.28 9.60
C MET A 407 4.51 -0.41 10.51
N ILE A 408 4.01 -1.15 11.50
CA ILE A 408 4.78 -2.15 12.26
C ILE A 408 4.28 -3.53 11.81
N HIS A 409 5.17 -4.34 11.25
CA HIS A 409 4.90 -5.73 10.90
C HIS A 409 5.51 -6.64 11.95
N VAL A 410 4.74 -7.64 12.38
CA VAL A 410 5.15 -8.63 13.37
C VAL A 410 5.12 -10.00 12.71
N ARG A 411 6.21 -10.75 12.87
CA ARG A 411 6.27 -12.18 12.62
C ARG A 411 6.59 -12.92 13.90
N GLU A 412 5.65 -13.75 14.33
CA GLU A 412 5.76 -14.51 15.57
C GLU A 412 6.83 -15.60 15.45
N GLY A 413 7.68 -15.66 16.46
CA GLY A 413 8.62 -16.76 16.68
C GLY A 413 8.50 -17.26 18.11
N ARG A 414 9.63 -17.68 18.68
CA ARG A 414 9.69 -18.28 20.02
C ARG A 414 9.29 -17.34 21.16
N ALA A 415 9.43 -16.03 20.98
CA ALA A 415 9.08 -15.01 21.97
C ALA A 415 7.82 -14.23 21.55
N LYS A 416 6.68 -14.91 21.69
CA LYS A 416 5.35 -14.40 21.30
C LYS A 416 5.08 -12.96 21.73
N VAL A 417 4.34 -12.26 20.88
CA VAL A 417 3.87 -10.89 21.09
C VAL A 417 2.40 -10.96 21.45
N GLU A 418 2.10 -10.94 22.75
CA GLU A 418 0.72 -10.87 23.22
C GLU A 418 0.12 -9.52 22.83
N HIS A 419 -1.00 -9.54 22.09
CA HIS A 419 -1.61 -8.34 21.54
C HIS A 419 -1.90 -7.30 22.63
N VAL A 420 -2.53 -7.70 23.73
CA VAL A 420 -2.88 -6.81 24.85
C VAL A 420 -1.66 -6.06 25.37
N ARG A 421 -0.53 -6.75 25.58
CA ARG A 421 0.70 -6.13 26.09
C ARG A 421 1.37 -5.21 25.07
N PHE A 422 1.35 -5.60 23.80
CA PHE A 422 1.90 -4.78 22.73
C PHE A 422 1.05 -3.52 22.50
N ASN A 423 -0.27 -3.65 22.62
CA ASN A 423 -1.19 -2.53 22.43
C ASN A 423 -1.03 -1.46 23.52
N GLU A 424 -0.73 -1.83 24.77
CA GLU A 424 -0.38 -0.84 25.80
C GLU A 424 0.82 0.02 25.38
N ALA A 425 1.88 -0.59 24.86
CA ALA A 425 3.04 0.15 24.35
C ALA A 425 2.70 0.98 23.10
N PHE A 426 1.77 0.52 22.26
CA PHE A 426 1.26 1.27 21.11
C PHE A 426 0.50 2.52 21.56
N MET A 427 -0.47 2.37 22.46
CA MET A 427 -1.31 3.44 23.00
C MET A 427 -0.49 4.50 23.76
N MET A 428 0.60 4.12 24.44
CA MET A 428 1.53 5.07 25.08
C MET A 428 2.16 6.07 24.12
N HIS A 429 2.20 5.76 22.82
CA HIS A 429 2.81 6.61 21.80
C HIS A 429 1.83 7.11 20.73
N ALA A 430 0.60 6.65 20.75
CA ALA A 430 -0.45 7.05 19.82
C ALA A 430 -1.23 8.26 20.36
N SER A 431 -1.78 9.07 19.45
CA SER A 431 -2.78 10.07 19.80
C SER A 431 -4.13 9.38 20.02
N THR A 432 -4.90 9.83 21.02
CA THR A 432 -6.32 9.43 21.18
C THR A 432 -7.23 10.04 20.13
N SER A 433 -6.71 10.92 19.28
CA SER A 433 -7.37 11.48 18.10
C SER A 433 -6.42 11.40 16.90
N PRO A 434 -6.28 10.21 16.29
CA PRO A 434 -5.43 10.03 15.11
C PRO A 434 -6.09 10.65 13.88
N GLN A 435 -5.29 11.10 12.91
CA GLN A 435 -5.80 11.60 11.64
C GLN A 435 -6.12 10.41 10.69
N TYR A 436 -7.40 10.20 10.42
CA TYR A 436 -7.96 9.14 9.58
C TYR A 436 -7.44 9.19 8.13
N ALA A 437 -7.14 10.37 7.57
CA ALA A 437 -6.51 10.47 6.25
C ALA A 437 -5.13 9.77 6.21
N ILE A 438 -4.36 9.82 7.30
CA ILE A 438 -3.07 9.13 7.40
C ILE A 438 -3.30 7.62 7.48
N ILE A 439 -4.29 7.17 8.25
CA ILE A 439 -4.68 5.76 8.37
C ILE A 439 -5.12 5.21 6.99
N ALA A 440 -6.00 5.93 6.30
CA ALA A 440 -6.46 5.58 4.96
C ALA A 440 -5.31 5.53 3.96
N SER A 441 -4.33 6.43 4.05
CA SER A 441 -3.17 6.41 3.15
C SER A 441 -2.26 5.18 3.38
N ASN A 442 -2.19 4.66 4.61
CA ASN A 442 -1.54 3.37 4.89
C ASN A 442 -2.29 2.22 4.21
N ASP A 443 -3.62 2.21 4.33
CA ASP A 443 -4.49 1.18 3.74
C ASP A 443 -4.44 1.18 2.20
N VAL A 444 -4.53 2.37 1.58
CA VAL A 444 -4.35 2.57 0.15
C VAL A 444 -2.95 2.14 -0.31
N SER A 445 -1.91 2.49 0.44
CA SER A 445 -0.55 2.04 0.11
C SER A 445 -0.43 0.52 0.13
N ALA A 446 -1.14 -0.20 1.02
CA ALA A 446 -1.14 -1.66 0.99
C ALA A 446 -1.87 -2.18 -0.26
N ALA A 447 -3.01 -1.58 -0.62
CA ALA A 447 -3.75 -1.95 -1.81
C ALA A 447 -2.96 -1.75 -3.11
N MET A 448 -2.18 -0.67 -3.20
CA MET A 448 -1.31 -0.41 -4.36
C MET A 448 -0.21 -1.46 -4.53
N MET A 449 0.22 -2.11 -3.44
CA MET A 449 1.24 -3.15 -3.49
C MET A 449 0.67 -4.56 -3.66
N ASP A 450 -0.66 -4.73 -3.62
CA ASP A 450 -1.30 -6.03 -3.75
C ASP A 450 -1.39 -6.50 -5.23
N GLY A 451 -1.30 -7.81 -5.44
CA GLY A 451 -1.34 -8.44 -6.75
C GLY A 451 -0.27 -7.92 -7.73
N VAL A 452 -0.64 -7.81 -9.01
CA VAL A 452 0.22 -7.29 -10.09
C VAL A 452 0.61 -5.81 -9.88
N GLY A 453 -0.17 -5.06 -9.10
CA GLY A 453 0.07 -3.66 -8.77
C GLY A 453 1.41 -3.41 -8.07
N GLY A 454 1.86 -4.33 -7.22
CA GLY A 454 3.15 -4.23 -6.53
C GLY A 454 4.36 -4.22 -7.47
N GLY A 455 4.24 -4.83 -8.66
CA GLY A 455 5.23 -4.74 -9.73
C GLY A 455 5.16 -3.43 -10.53
N ALA A 456 3.97 -2.83 -10.66
CA ALA A 456 3.72 -1.60 -11.41
C ALA A 456 4.12 -0.33 -10.64
N THR A 457 4.12 -0.37 -9.30
CA THR A 457 4.67 0.72 -8.46
C THR A 457 6.19 0.84 -8.51
N ASP A 458 6.88 -0.04 -9.24
CA ASP A 458 8.29 0.17 -9.64
C ASP A 458 8.35 1.31 -10.65
N TRP A 459 8.22 2.54 -10.15
CA TRP A 459 8.29 3.76 -10.95
C TRP A 459 9.68 3.95 -11.60
N ARG A 460 10.63 2.99 -11.51
CA ARG A 460 12.02 3.18 -11.98
C ARG A 460 12.73 1.89 -12.43
N GLY A 461 12.06 1.03 -13.18
CA GLY A 461 12.69 -0.11 -13.86
C GLY A 461 12.16 -0.33 -15.28
N ASP A 462 12.90 0.11 -16.31
CA ASP A 462 12.78 -0.52 -17.65
C ASP A 462 12.98 -2.04 -17.46
N ARG A 463 12.33 -2.88 -18.29
CA ARG A 463 12.49 -4.35 -18.39
C ARG A 463 13.96 -4.82 -18.45
N ARG A 464 14.92 -3.89 -18.57
CA ARG A 464 16.37 -4.06 -18.48
C ARG A 464 16.98 -3.88 -17.08
N GLY A 465 16.19 -3.74 -16.01
CA GLY A 465 16.69 -3.75 -14.61
C GLY A 465 17.61 -2.59 -14.26
N ARG A 466 17.50 -1.43 -14.92
CA ARG A 466 18.30 -0.24 -14.60
C ARG A 466 17.56 0.63 -13.59
N PHE A 467 18.03 0.60 -12.35
CA PHE A 467 17.60 1.48 -11.27
C PHE A 467 18.07 2.93 -11.54
N VAL A 468 17.14 3.88 -11.51
CA VAL A 468 17.47 5.33 -11.48
C VAL A 468 17.24 5.82 -10.05
N PRO A 469 18.27 6.10 -9.24
CA PRO A 469 18.05 6.55 -7.86
C PRO A 469 17.25 7.88 -7.83
N PRO A 470 16.38 8.10 -6.83
CA PRO A 470 15.80 9.41 -6.57
C PRO A 470 16.92 10.44 -6.39
N ASN A 471 16.69 11.65 -6.92
CA ASN A 471 17.59 12.77 -6.70
C ASN A 471 17.49 13.13 -5.21
N HIS A 472 18.45 12.68 -4.41
CA HIS A 472 18.46 12.86 -2.96
C HIS A 472 18.77 14.33 -2.62
N GLY A 473 17.73 15.17 -2.59
CA GLY A 473 17.73 16.35 -1.75
C GLY A 473 17.74 15.90 -0.29
N ALA A 474 18.77 16.29 0.46
CA ALA A 474 19.03 15.86 1.83
C ALA A 474 17.81 16.09 2.74
N ALA A 475 17.08 15.02 3.07
CA ALA A 475 16.18 14.98 4.21
C ALA A 475 16.93 14.33 5.39
N SER A 476 17.92 15.05 5.92
CA SER A 476 18.49 14.78 7.24
C SER A 476 17.93 15.79 8.23
N GLN A 477 17.01 15.35 9.10
CA GLN A 477 16.75 15.96 10.39
C GLN A 477 16.47 14.89 11.43
#